data_AF-W8YG44-F1
#
_entry.id   AF-W8YG44-F1
#
_cell.length_a   1.000
_cell.length_b   1.000
_cell.length_c   1.000
_cell.angle_alpha   90.00
_cell.angle_beta   90.00
_cell.angle_gamma   90.00
#
_symmetry.space_group_name_H-M   'P 1'
#
loop_
_entity.id
_entity.type
_entity.pdbx_description
1 polymer ?
#
loop_
_entity_poly.entity_id
_entity_poly.type
_entity_poly.pdbx_seq_one_letter_code
_entity_poly.pdbx_strand_id
1 'polypeptide(L)'
;MRNVSDIQTIKLALWEANGVVSIFRYPEYEAVSRLDLKVAGKKSQVSFVLVKDGRIQKDVLALLGKTEAWAREFLEESTEVESIMLATVDESHKINILLKK
;
A
#
# COMPACT_ATOMS: atom_id res chain seq x y z
N MET A 1 18.00 4.95 -7.32
CA MET A 1 19.36 5.08 -6.75
C MET A 1 19.20 5.29 -5.25
N ARG A 2 19.91 4.55 -4.40
CA ARG A 2 19.85 4.78 -2.94
C ARG A 2 20.54 6.12 -2.64
N ASN A 3 19.89 6.96 -1.83
CA ASN A 3 20.22 8.37 -1.68
C ASN A 3 21.42 8.58 -0.73
N VAL A 4 22.60 8.11 -1.12
CA VAL A 4 23.84 8.19 -0.33
C VAL A 4 24.95 8.75 -1.19
N SER A 5 25.42 9.95 -0.84
CA SER A 5 26.46 10.69 -1.57
C SER A 5 27.86 10.57 -0.96
N ASP A 6 27.97 10.05 0.27
CA ASP A 6 29.24 9.95 1.01
C ASP A 6 29.36 8.60 1.73
N ILE A 7 30.44 7.88 1.42
CA ILE A 7 30.76 6.56 1.99
C ILE A 7 31.09 6.64 3.49
N GLN A 8 31.59 7.77 3.98
CA GLN A 8 31.91 7.95 5.40
C GLN A 8 30.64 7.91 6.28
N THR A 9 29.46 8.15 5.69
CA THR A 9 28.18 8.06 6.39
C THR A 9 27.66 6.62 6.52
N ILE A 10 28.32 5.64 5.90
CA ILE A 10 27.88 4.24 5.83
C ILE A 10 28.53 3.45 6.95
N LYS A 11 27.70 2.76 7.75
CA LYS A 11 28.13 1.82 8.77
C LYS A 11 28.26 0.40 8.21
N LEU A 12 27.35 0.00 7.31
CA LEU A 12 27.33 -1.30 6.67
C LEU A 12 26.73 -1.22 5.26
N ALA A 13 27.36 -1.90 4.31
CA ALA A 13 26.82 -2.15 2.98
C ALA A 13 26.81 -3.67 2.72
N LEU A 14 25.64 -4.22 2.41
CA LEU A 14 25.43 -5.63 2.10
C LEU A 14 25.14 -5.80 0.62
N TRP A 15 25.93 -6.62 -0.07
CA TRP A 15 25.61 -7.03 -1.45
C TRP A 15 24.72 -8.26 -1.40
N GLU A 16 23.46 -8.13 -1.83
CA GLU A 16 22.49 -9.23 -1.85
C GLU A 16 22.57 -10.04 -3.15
N ALA A 17 22.10 -11.29 -3.11
CA ALA A 17 22.18 -12.22 -4.24
C ALA A 17 21.44 -11.74 -5.50
N ASN A 18 20.45 -10.86 -5.35
CA ASN A 18 19.70 -10.23 -6.44
C ASN A 18 20.43 -9.01 -7.06
N GLY A 19 21.66 -8.71 -6.64
CA GLY A 19 22.45 -7.56 -7.09
C GLY A 19 22.06 -6.23 -6.44
N VAL A 20 21.17 -6.24 -5.43
CA VAL A 20 20.82 -5.05 -4.65
C VAL A 20 21.85 -4.85 -3.55
N VAL A 21 22.32 -3.61 -3.39
CA VAL A 21 23.17 -3.23 -2.25
C VAL A 21 22.33 -2.63 -1.14
N SER A 22 22.27 -3.29 0.01
CA SER A 22 21.61 -2.82 1.23
C SER A 22 22.51 -1.95 2.09
N ILE A 23 22.15 -0.68 2.29
CA ILE A 23 22.95 0.32 3.01
C ILE A 23 22.33 0.65 4.37
N PHE A 24 23.13 0.60 5.43
CA PHE A 24 22.82 1.04 6.79
C PHE A 24 23.81 2.13 7.20
N ARG A 25 23.30 3.27 7.67
CA ARG A 25 24.12 4.45 7.99
C ARG A 25 24.49 4.46 9.47
N TYR A 26 25.43 5.31 9.87
CA TYR A 26 25.55 5.63 11.29
C TYR A 26 24.31 6.42 11.75
N PRO A 27 23.89 6.31 13.03
CA PRO A 27 22.66 6.93 13.53
C PRO A 27 22.56 8.43 13.26
N GLU A 28 23.69 9.16 13.27
CA GLU A 28 23.74 10.61 13.02
C GLU A 28 23.34 10.98 11.59
N TYR A 29 23.38 10.02 10.67
CA TYR A 29 23.04 10.19 9.25
C TYR A 29 21.78 9.42 8.83
N GLU A 30 21.09 8.74 9.76
CA GLU A 30 19.81 8.11 9.49
C GLU A 30 18.67 9.14 9.39
N ALA A 31 17.60 8.79 8.67
CA ALA A 31 16.41 9.62 8.67
C ALA A 31 15.72 9.53 10.04
N VAL A 32 15.33 10.69 10.58
CA VAL A 32 14.67 10.76 11.88
C VAL A 32 13.37 9.95 11.87
N SER A 33 13.23 9.02 12.80
CA SER A 33 12.02 8.24 12.97
C SER A 33 10.96 9.01 13.76
N ARG A 34 9.70 8.56 13.68
CA ARG A 34 8.61 9.13 14.49
C ARG A 34 8.85 8.94 16.00
N LEU A 35 9.58 7.89 16.39
CA LEU A 35 9.94 7.61 17.79
C LEU A 35 10.95 8.63 18.31
N ASP A 36 11.95 9.01 17.50
CA ASP A 36 12.96 10.02 17.86
C ASP A 36 12.30 11.37 18.17
N LEU A 37 11.25 11.71 17.41
CA LEU A 37 10.45 12.92 17.62
C LEU A 37 9.34 12.77 18.67
N LYS A 38 9.15 11.59 19.25
CA LYS A 38 8.03 11.26 20.17
C LYS A 38 6.64 11.58 19.57
N VAL A 39 6.48 11.40 18.26
CA VAL A 39 5.23 11.65 17.54
C VAL A 39 4.42 10.37 17.43
N ALA A 40 3.16 10.40 17.92
CA ALA A 40 2.25 9.26 17.90
C ALA A 40 1.98 8.76 16.48
N GLY A 41 2.05 7.44 16.29
CA GLY A 41 1.63 6.72 15.08
C GLY A 41 0.21 7.07 14.67
N LYS A 42 -0.05 7.16 13.36
CA LYS A 42 -1.42 6.98 12.85
C LYS A 42 -1.54 5.52 12.42
N LYS A 43 -2.70 4.91 12.66
CA LYS A 43 -2.98 3.56 12.16
C LYS A 43 -2.82 3.60 10.64
N SER A 44 -1.94 2.78 10.09
CA SER A 44 -1.83 2.62 8.64
C SER A 44 -3.10 1.92 8.17
N GLN A 45 -3.79 2.53 7.21
CA GLN A 45 -4.90 1.87 6.55
C GLN A 45 -4.34 0.98 5.43
N VAL A 46 -4.73 -0.29 5.47
CA VAL A 46 -4.48 -1.22 4.37
C VAL A 46 -5.64 -1.09 3.39
N SER A 47 -5.32 -0.91 2.12
CA SER A 47 -6.30 -0.96 1.04
C SER A 47 -6.28 -2.34 0.38
N PHE A 48 -7.46 -2.86 0.09
CA PHE A 48 -7.67 -4.14 -0.57
C PHE A 48 -8.28 -3.94 -1.94
N VAL A 49 -7.89 -4.77 -2.91
CA VAL A 49 -8.40 -4.70 -4.28
C VAL A 49 -9.80 -5.34 -4.33
N LEU A 50 -10.85 -4.53 -4.28
CA LEU A 50 -12.22 -5.01 -4.32
C LEU A 50 -12.63 -5.45 -5.72
N VAL A 51 -12.21 -4.68 -6.75
CA VAL A 51 -12.49 -4.97 -8.17
C VAL A 51 -11.21 -4.87 -8.96
N LYS A 52 -11.00 -5.81 -9.88
CA LYS A 52 -9.93 -5.79 -10.87
C LYS A 52 -10.47 -6.23 -12.23
N ASP A 53 -10.25 -5.42 -13.25
CA ASP A 53 -10.67 -5.64 -14.64
C ASP A 53 -12.17 -5.97 -14.79
N GLY A 54 -13.00 -5.32 -13.97
CA GLY A 54 -14.45 -5.50 -13.93
C GLY A 54 -14.91 -6.76 -13.21
N ARG A 55 -14.06 -7.38 -12.38
CA ARG A 55 -14.38 -8.56 -11.58
C ARG A 55 -14.17 -8.31 -10.11
N ILE A 56 -15.17 -8.64 -9.29
CA ILE A 56 -15.09 -8.58 -7.83
C ILE A 56 -14.16 -9.68 -7.33
N GLN A 57 -13.24 -9.32 -6.43
CA GLN A 57 -12.25 -10.24 -5.85
C GLN A 57 -12.84 -10.95 -4.63
N LYS A 58 -13.18 -12.22 -4.77
CA LYS A 58 -13.92 -13.00 -3.74
C LYS A 58 -13.08 -13.30 -2.50
N ASP A 59 -11.79 -13.49 -2.66
CA ASP A 59 -10.81 -13.63 -1.59
C ASP A 59 -10.75 -12.37 -0.72
N VAL A 60 -10.80 -11.18 -1.34
CA VAL A 60 -10.88 -9.90 -0.62
C VAL A 60 -12.20 -9.77 0.12
N LEU A 61 -13.32 -10.19 -0.48
CA LEU A 61 -14.61 -10.20 0.23
C LEU A 61 -14.59 -11.12 1.46
N ALA A 62 -14.01 -12.32 1.34
CA ALA A 62 -13.88 -13.24 2.46
C ALA A 62 -13.03 -12.63 3.58
N LEU A 63 -11.93 -11.95 3.23
CA LEU A 63 -11.08 -11.25 4.19
C LEU A 63 -11.82 -10.10 4.91
N LEU A 64 -12.68 -9.41 4.19
CA LEU A 64 -13.49 -8.31 4.73
C LEU A 64 -14.77 -8.79 5.45
N GLY A 65 -15.06 -10.09 5.42
CA GLY A 65 -16.32 -10.64 5.94
C GLY A 65 -17.55 -10.11 5.21
N LYS A 66 -17.42 -9.84 3.91
CA LYS A 66 -18.48 -9.26 3.06
C LYS A 66 -18.94 -10.25 1.99
N THR A 67 -20.09 -9.94 1.39
CA THR A 67 -20.68 -10.74 0.30
C THR A 67 -20.50 -10.04 -1.04
N GLU A 68 -20.70 -10.78 -2.13
CA GLU A 68 -20.68 -10.19 -3.48
C GLU A 68 -21.85 -9.20 -3.66
N ALA A 69 -23.01 -9.48 -3.05
CA ALA A 69 -24.15 -8.57 -3.04
C ALA A 69 -23.81 -7.23 -2.38
N TRP A 70 -23.14 -7.27 -1.23
CA TRP A 70 -22.65 -6.05 -0.55
C TRP A 70 -21.72 -5.24 -1.47
N ALA A 71 -20.81 -5.91 -2.18
CA ALA A 71 -19.88 -5.22 -3.06
C ALA A 71 -20.57 -4.56 -4.25
N ARG A 72 -21.59 -5.20 -4.82
CA ARG A 72 -22.38 -4.63 -5.91
C ARG A 72 -23.16 -3.40 -5.44
N GLU A 73 -23.89 -3.52 -4.34
CA GLU A 73 -24.62 -2.40 -3.73
C GLU A 73 -23.67 -1.23 -3.38
N PHE A 74 -22.52 -1.53 -2.78
CA PHE A 74 -21.50 -0.54 -2.44
C PHE A 74 -20.90 0.18 -3.65
N LEU A 75 -20.83 -0.49 -4.81
CA LEU A 75 -20.29 0.06 -6.05
C LEU A 75 -21.34 0.76 -6.90
N GLU A 76 -22.61 0.34 -6.83
CA GLU A 76 -23.73 0.90 -7.60
C GLU A 76 -23.93 2.40 -7.35
N GLU A 77 -23.63 2.89 -6.15
CA GLU A 77 -23.65 4.34 -5.86
C GLU A 77 -22.64 5.13 -6.70
N SER A 78 -21.59 4.47 -7.20
CA SER A 78 -20.51 5.08 -7.97
C SER A 78 -20.58 4.73 -9.46
N THR A 79 -20.61 3.45 -9.83
CA THR A 79 -20.54 2.98 -11.22
C THR A 79 -20.80 1.48 -11.37
N GLU A 80 -21.03 1.00 -12.59
CA GLU A 80 -21.14 -0.43 -12.89
C GLU A 80 -19.79 -1.13 -12.75
N VAL A 81 -19.79 -2.30 -12.10
CA VAL A 81 -18.59 -3.10 -11.82
C VAL A 81 -17.78 -3.34 -13.08
N GLU A 82 -18.44 -3.67 -14.19
CA GLU A 82 -17.86 -4.03 -15.46
C GLU A 82 -17.04 -2.89 -16.10
N SER A 83 -17.36 -1.63 -15.76
CA SER A 83 -16.65 -0.44 -16.22
C SER A 83 -15.36 -0.15 -15.45
N ILE A 84 -15.16 -0.81 -14.30
CA ILE A 84 -14.04 -0.56 -13.39
C ILE A 84 -12.80 -1.32 -13.86
N MET A 85 -11.67 -0.62 -14.02
CA MET A 85 -10.36 -1.23 -14.21
C MET A 85 -9.77 -1.70 -12.87
N LEU A 86 -9.85 -0.85 -11.85
CA LEU A 86 -9.38 -1.16 -10.50
C LEU A 86 -10.21 -0.40 -9.46
N ALA A 87 -10.72 -1.10 -8.45
CA ALA A 87 -11.25 -0.45 -7.25
C ALA A 87 -10.55 -0.99 -6.01
N THR A 88 -10.15 -0.08 -5.12
CA THR A 88 -9.57 -0.42 -3.82
C THR A 88 -10.43 0.12 -2.70
N VAL A 89 -10.64 -0.66 -1.65
CA VAL A 89 -11.37 -0.26 -0.44
C VAL A 89 -10.45 -0.40 0.77
N ASP A 90 -10.47 0.56 1.67
CA ASP A 90 -9.72 0.48 2.94
C ASP A 90 -10.59 0.00 4.12
N GLU A 91 -9.96 -0.20 5.29
CA GLU A 91 -10.64 -0.60 6.53
C GLU A 91 -11.74 0.38 6.99
N SER A 92 -11.73 1.63 6.49
CA SER A 92 -12.73 2.65 6.78
C SER A 92 -13.82 2.71 5.70
N HIS A 93 -13.87 1.72 4.81
CA HIS A 93 -14.76 1.66 3.65
C HIS A 93 -14.61 2.85 2.70
N LYS A 94 -13.45 3.52 2.70
CA LYS A 94 -13.17 4.51 1.67
C LYS A 94 -12.77 3.79 0.39
N ILE A 95 -13.47 4.08 -0.69
CA ILE A 95 -13.20 3.50 -2.01
C ILE A 95 -12.43 4.48 -2.90
N ASN A 96 -11.49 3.94 -3.68
CA ASN A 96 -10.88 4.63 -4.82
C ASN A 96 -11.16 3.78 -6.07
N ILE A 97 -11.64 4.42 -7.15
CA ILE A 97 -12.05 3.76 -8.39
C ILE A 97 -11.24 4.33 -9.56
N LEU A 98 -10.71 3.42 -10.38
CA LEU A 98 -10.13 3.70 -11.69
C LEU A 98 -11.00 3.02 -12.73
N LEU A 99 -11.59 3.80 -13.64
CA LEU A 99 -12.41 3.30 -14.74
C LEU A 99 -11.55 2.83 -15.92
N LYS A 100 -12.13 1.95 -16.73
CA LYS A 100 -11.60 1.59 -18.04
C LYS A 100 -11.63 2.81 -18.97
N LYS A 101 -10.66 2.87 -19.89
CA LYS A 101 -10.64 3.89 -20.95
C LYS A 101 -11.65 3.58 -22.04
#